data_AF-A0A1F8H885-F1
#
_entry.id   AF-A0A1F8H885-F1
#
_cell.length_a   1.000
_cell.length_b   1.000
_cell.length_c   1.000
_cell.angle_alpha   90.00
_cell.angle_beta   90.00
_cell.angle_gamma   90.00
#
_symmetry.space_group_name_H-M   'P 1'
#
loop_
_entity.id
_entity.type
_entity.pdbx_description
1 polymer ?
#
loop_
_entity_poly.entity_id
_entity_poly.type
_entity_poly.pdbx_seq_one_letter_code
_entity_poly.pdbx_strand_id
1 'polypeptide(L)'
;MDQFSFALDSLQTVLWFLAGYWWIFLPVLLFFGLMTAFETYTKMKYIKSIKWTLVNLKIPQDPGKSPKATEQIFAALHGTLPPPIIWRNKFFKGTMVNWISLEIVGIGGETHFYVRMPEQFKKLVQSQIYAHYPDAEISEVADDYVNLLPASLPNDAYDLFGSEIILSKEDFYPIRTYPEFEEKSSGPDYVKRIDPLASLAEVLSSLEAGEFLGVQLIIRPTGDGWVKKGQSEMDKLQGKKSKAGESMLSNLVFEIDKIIPGHVEVEKSEKKPEQTQLTSGKQEAIKAAERKMSKLGYECGIRFMYSGPKENFHRAHISGVVGVFKQYALQTINSFKLNGPTITAGKWPFKKQKEYNKKIFFLNKYKNRSLPAKAFILNIEELATIYHLPDIGVKSPLLPRVEAKKGEPPVGLPIG
;
A
#
# COMPACT_ATOMS: atom_id res chain seq x y z
N MET A 1 21.71 44.53 -25.90
CA MET A 1 22.90 44.20 -25.08
C MET A 1 22.69 44.63 -23.64
N ASP A 2 22.09 45.79 -23.38
CA ASP A 2 21.90 46.36 -22.03
C ASP A 2 21.04 45.52 -21.06
N GLN A 3 20.03 44.79 -21.54
CA GLN A 3 19.25 43.90 -20.68
C GLN A 3 20.05 42.66 -20.24
N PHE A 4 20.99 42.20 -21.06
CA PHE A 4 21.82 41.04 -20.77
C PHE A 4 22.93 41.39 -19.78
N SER A 5 23.58 42.54 -19.96
CA SER A 5 24.57 43.05 -18.98
C SER A 5 23.93 43.34 -17.63
N PHE A 6 22.76 44.00 -17.60
CA PHE A 6 22.03 44.25 -16.36
C PHE A 6 21.66 42.95 -15.62
N ALA A 7 21.24 41.91 -16.35
CA ALA A 7 20.96 40.60 -15.77
C ALA A 7 22.22 39.94 -15.20
N LEU A 8 23.37 40.07 -15.89
CA LEU A 8 24.65 39.53 -15.45
C LEU A 8 25.16 40.23 -14.18
N ASP A 9 25.07 41.56 -14.13
CA ASP A 9 25.47 42.37 -12.98
C ASP A 9 24.57 42.13 -11.77
N SER A 10 23.26 41.96 -12.02
CA SER A 10 22.29 41.57 -10.98
C SER A 10 22.62 40.19 -10.42
N LEU A 11 22.93 39.22 -11.29
CA LEU A 11 23.34 37.87 -10.88
C LEU A 11 24.64 37.90 -10.08
N GLN A 12 25.64 38.66 -10.52
CA GLN A 12 26.91 38.82 -9.82
C GLN A 12 26.71 39.42 -8.43
N THR A 13 25.84 40.43 -8.31
CA THR A 13 25.51 41.06 -7.02
C THR A 13 24.85 40.06 -6.06
N VAL A 14 23.90 39.26 -6.56
CA VAL A 14 23.26 38.19 -5.78
C VAL A 14 24.27 37.14 -5.33
N LEU A 15 25.18 36.72 -6.22
CA LEU A 15 26.22 35.75 -5.89
C LEU A 15 27.22 36.29 -4.85
N TRP A 16 27.61 37.55 -4.95
CA TRP A 16 28.45 38.22 -3.95
C TRP A 16 27.76 38.30 -2.58
N PHE A 17 26.46 38.62 -2.57
CA PHE A 17 25.67 38.61 -1.34
C PHE A 17 25.61 37.20 -0.74
N LEU A 18 25.30 36.17 -1.53
CA LEU A 18 25.30 34.78 -1.06
C LEU A 18 26.70 34.35 -0.55
N ALA A 19 27.76 34.73 -1.25
CA ALA A 19 29.13 34.43 -0.85
C ALA A 19 29.60 35.25 0.36
N GLY A 20 29.02 36.41 0.65
CA GLY A 20 29.34 37.22 1.84
C GLY A 20 28.62 36.75 3.10
N TYR A 21 27.40 36.21 2.95
CA TYR A 21 26.52 35.81 4.05
C TYR A 21 26.34 34.28 4.19
N TRP A 22 27.20 33.48 3.57
CA TRP A 22 27.12 32.01 3.63
C TRP A 22 27.11 31.46 5.05
N TRP A 23 27.82 32.09 5.98
CA TRP A 23 27.88 31.70 7.39
C TRP A 23 26.54 31.87 8.12
N ILE A 24 25.55 32.57 7.56
CA ILE A 24 24.18 32.67 8.11
C ILE A 24 23.32 31.52 7.60
N PHE A 25 23.23 31.35 6.27
CA PHE A 25 22.30 30.37 5.70
C PHE A 25 22.87 28.94 5.63
N LEU A 26 24.18 28.78 5.51
CA LEU A 26 24.81 27.46 5.41
C LEU A 26 24.66 26.66 6.71
N PRO A 27 24.89 27.20 7.92
CA PRO A 27 24.66 26.44 9.15
C PRO A 27 23.20 26.02 9.32
N VAL A 28 22.25 26.86 8.91
CA VAL A 28 20.82 26.53 8.95
C VAL A 28 20.51 25.39 7.97
N LEU A 29 20.98 25.49 6.73
CA LEU A 29 20.81 24.45 5.71
C LEU A 29 21.47 23.12 6.14
N LEU A 30 22.69 23.18 6.67
CA LEU A 30 23.42 22.03 7.19
C LEU A 30 22.71 21.42 8.40
N PHE A 31 22.15 22.22 9.31
CA PHE A 31 21.38 21.73 10.43
C PHE A 31 20.18 20.90 9.95
N PHE A 32 19.36 21.42 9.04
CA PHE A 32 18.23 20.64 8.49
C PHE A 32 18.69 19.42 7.68
N GLY A 33 19.78 19.53 6.93
CA GLY A 33 20.38 18.40 6.21
C GLY A 33 20.88 17.30 7.15
N LEU A 34 21.56 17.66 8.22
CA LEU A 34 22.04 16.72 9.24
C LEU A 34 20.88 16.09 10.01
N MET A 35 19.84 16.86 10.35
CA MET A 35 18.67 16.34 11.06
C MET A 35 17.91 15.30 10.22
N THR A 36 17.72 15.56 8.92
CA THR A 36 17.07 14.61 8.00
C THR A 36 17.94 13.39 7.73
N ALA A 37 19.25 13.56 7.58
CA ALA A 37 20.20 12.45 7.45
C ALA A 37 20.23 11.59 8.72
N PHE A 38 20.22 12.20 9.90
CA PHE A 38 20.19 11.51 11.19
C PHE A 38 18.89 10.72 11.36
N GLU A 39 17.73 11.32 11.08
CA GLU A 39 16.44 10.61 11.13
C GLU A 39 16.40 9.43 10.14
N THR A 40 16.98 9.59 8.95
CA THR A 40 17.08 8.50 7.97
C THR A 40 18.01 7.39 8.48
N TYR A 41 19.15 7.74 9.06
CA TYR A 41 20.09 6.80 9.67
C TYR A 41 19.44 6.00 10.80
N THR A 42 18.76 6.65 11.76
CA THR A 42 18.13 5.97 12.89
C THR A 42 17.02 5.03 12.43
N LYS A 43 16.20 5.44 11.45
CA LYS A 43 15.20 4.57 10.80
C LYS A 43 15.83 3.35 10.14
N MET A 44 16.88 3.54 9.33
CA MET A 44 17.56 2.42 8.67
C MET A 44 18.19 1.46 9.69
N LYS A 45 18.78 2.00 10.76
CA LYS A 45 19.32 1.20 11.87
C LYS A 45 18.24 0.36 12.53
N TYR A 46 17.07 0.95 12.79
CA TYR A 46 15.92 0.23 13.33
C TYR A 46 15.44 -0.88 12.38
N ILE A 47 15.24 -0.57 11.09
CA ILE A 47 14.78 -1.56 10.10
C ILE A 47 15.74 -2.74 9.98
N LYS A 48 17.05 -2.48 9.99
CA LYS A 48 18.08 -3.53 9.98
C LYS A 48 18.10 -4.40 11.24
N SER A 49 17.63 -3.89 12.38
CA SER A 49 17.53 -4.68 13.62
C SER A 49 16.36 -5.64 13.65
N ILE A 50 15.37 -5.47 12.76
CA ILE A 50 14.21 -6.37 12.69
C ILE A 50 14.65 -7.70 12.08
N LYS A 51 14.41 -8.79 12.81
CA LYS A 51 14.54 -10.15 12.27
C LYS A 51 13.29 -10.47 11.47
N TRP A 52 13.47 -10.67 10.17
CA TRP A 52 12.39 -10.99 9.23
C TRP A 52 12.33 -12.49 8.99
N THR A 53 11.12 -13.03 8.84
CA THR A 53 10.85 -14.39 8.39
C THR A 53 9.89 -14.35 7.21
N LEU A 54 10.00 -15.35 6.34
CA LEU A 54 9.18 -15.55 5.16
C LEU A 54 8.56 -16.94 5.25
N VAL A 55 7.25 -17.00 5.11
CA VAL A 55 6.52 -18.26 5.02
C VAL A 55 5.87 -18.37 3.64
N ASN A 56 5.92 -19.56 3.07
CA ASN A 56 5.14 -19.96 1.91
C ASN A 56 3.86 -20.62 2.42
N LEU A 57 2.76 -20.28 1.79
CA LEU A 57 1.45 -20.81 2.11
C LEU A 57 0.93 -21.57 0.89
N LYS A 58 0.67 -22.87 1.09
CA LYS A 58 0.00 -23.70 0.09
C LYS A 58 -1.49 -23.73 0.37
N ILE A 59 -2.25 -23.59 -0.71
CA ILE A 59 -3.71 -23.54 -0.62
C ILE A 59 -4.24 -24.96 -0.42
N PRO A 60 -5.20 -25.17 0.50
CA PRO A 60 -5.89 -26.46 0.62
C PRO A 60 -6.70 -26.76 -0.65
N GLN A 61 -6.99 -28.04 -0.92
CA GLN A 61 -7.80 -28.41 -2.10
C GLN A 61 -9.23 -27.86 -2.04
N ASP A 62 -9.76 -27.71 -0.82
CA ASP A 62 -11.08 -27.14 -0.53
C ASP A 62 -10.94 -26.07 0.57
N PRO A 63 -10.69 -24.79 0.20
CA PRO A 63 -10.71 -23.73 1.17
C PRO A 63 -12.13 -23.43 1.66
N GLY A 64 -13.19 -23.65 0.87
CA GLY A 64 -14.62 -23.50 1.25
C GLY A 64 -15.04 -22.17 1.90
N LYS A 65 -14.17 -21.16 1.91
CA LYS A 65 -14.33 -19.91 2.67
C LYS A 65 -14.28 -18.71 1.73
N SER A 66 -15.25 -17.81 1.92
CA SER A 66 -15.26 -16.48 1.28
C SER A 66 -14.06 -15.64 1.76
N PRO A 67 -13.63 -14.62 0.98
CA PRO A 67 -12.65 -13.62 1.43
C PRO A 67 -12.93 -12.99 2.81
N LYS A 68 -14.19 -13.06 3.28
CA LYS A 68 -14.59 -12.73 4.66
C LYS A 68 -13.75 -13.42 5.74
N ALA A 69 -13.25 -14.64 5.50
CA ALA A 69 -12.36 -15.32 6.44
C ALA A 69 -11.01 -14.59 6.55
N THR A 70 -10.45 -14.12 5.43
CA THR A 70 -9.23 -13.32 5.42
C THR A 70 -9.44 -11.94 6.07
N GLU A 71 -10.63 -11.36 5.98
CA GLU A 71 -10.98 -10.13 6.70
C GLU A 71 -10.79 -10.29 8.22
N GLN A 72 -11.13 -11.47 8.79
CA GLN A 72 -10.91 -11.76 10.20
C GLN A 72 -9.42 -11.93 10.54
N ILE A 73 -8.64 -12.53 9.65
CA ILE A 73 -7.17 -12.59 9.78
C ILE A 73 -6.61 -11.17 9.89
N PHE A 74 -7.02 -10.25 9.00
CA PHE A 74 -6.57 -8.86 9.09
C PHE A 74 -7.05 -8.15 10.36
N ALA A 75 -8.28 -8.42 10.83
CA ALA A 75 -8.73 -7.87 12.10
C ALA A 75 -7.80 -8.30 13.27
N ALA A 76 -7.41 -9.58 13.33
CA ALA A 76 -6.49 -10.08 14.34
C ALA A 76 -5.06 -9.52 14.18
N LEU A 77 -4.56 -9.41 12.95
CA LEU A 77 -3.26 -8.81 12.67
C LEU A 77 -3.20 -7.32 13.00
N HIS A 78 -4.33 -6.64 13.15
CA HIS A 78 -4.35 -5.23 13.55
C HIS A 78 -3.83 -5.04 14.98
N GLY A 79 -3.93 -6.08 15.81
CA GLY A 79 -3.31 -6.15 17.13
C GLY A 79 -1.78 -6.04 17.14
N THR A 80 -1.13 -6.06 15.97
CA THR A 80 0.31 -5.75 15.84
C THR A 80 0.63 -4.25 15.95
N LEU A 81 -0.39 -3.39 15.99
CA LEU A 81 -0.24 -1.94 16.21
C LEU A 81 0.34 -1.66 17.61
N PRO A 82 1.58 -1.12 17.72
CA PRO A 82 2.10 -0.73 19.01
C PRO A 82 1.38 0.52 19.53
N PRO A 83 1.50 0.81 20.85
CA PRO A 83 1.08 2.08 21.41
C PRO A 83 1.70 3.29 20.68
N PRO A 84 1.10 4.49 20.78
CA PRO A 84 1.62 5.69 20.13
C PRO A 84 3.10 5.92 20.40
N ILE A 85 3.89 5.99 19.32
CA ILE A 85 5.33 6.13 19.41
C ILE A 85 5.67 7.58 19.77
N ILE A 86 6.29 7.76 20.93
CA ILE A 86 6.75 9.08 21.42
C ILE A 86 7.77 9.67 20.44
N TRP A 87 7.68 10.97 20.17
CA TRP A 87 8.52 11.68 19.18
C TRP A 87 10.02 11.42 19.39
N ARG A 88 10.50 11.41 20.64
CA ARG A 88 11.89 11.15 21.00
C ARG A 88 12.36 9.75 20.55
N ASN A 89 11.52 8.73 20.72
CA ASN A 89 11.85 7.38 20.26
C ASN A 89 11.83 7.31 18.72
N LYS A 90 10.86 7.98 18.08
CA LYS A 90 10.80 8.06 16.62
C LYS A 90 12.05 8.73 16.03
N PHE A 91 12.50 9.83 16.61
CA PHE A 91 13.64 10.60 16.10
C PHE A 91 15.00 9.96 16.44
N PHE A 92 15.28 9.69 17.72
CA PHE A 92 16.59 9.19 18.16
C PHE A 92 16.78 7.68 17.99
N LYS A 93 15.70 6.88 18.12
CA LYS A 93 15.77 5.42 17.96
C LYS A 93 15.25 4.92 16.61
N GLY A 94 14.67 5.81 15.79
CA GLY A 94 14.06 5.43 14.52
C GLY A 94 12.86 4.51 14.66
N THR A 95 12.27 4.41 15.87
CA THR A 95 11.19 3.45 16.14
C THR A 95 9.99 3.75 15.28
N MET A 96 9.46 2.72 14.63
CA MET A 96 8.32 2.81 13.74
C MET A 96 7.44 1.57 13.89
N VAL A 97 6.20 1.67 13.41
CA VAL A 97 5.31 0.51 13.33
C VAL A 97 5.87 -0.46 12.29
N ASN A 98 6.01 -1.73 12.68
CA ASN A 98 6.45 -2.79 11.78
C ASN A 98 5.39 -3.06 10.71
N TRP A 99 5.80 -3.63 9.59
CA TRP A 99 4.90 -3.98 8.49
C TRP A 99 4.98 -5.46 8.15
N ILE A 100 3.96 -5.94 7.46
CA ILE A 100 3.86 -7.29 6.91
C ILE A 100 3.75 -7.16 5.39
N SER A 101 4.42 -8.02 4.64
CA SER A 101 4.29 -8.12 3.18
C SER A 101 3.50 -9.39 2.85
N LEU A 102 2.43 -9.23 2.08
CA LEU A 102 1.61 -10.30 1.55
C LEU A 102 1.87 -10.34 0.05
N GLU A 103 2.35 -11.47 -0.46
CA GLU A 103 2.93 -11.53 -1.79
C GLU A 103 2.27 -12.67 -2.58
N ILE A 104 1.85 -12.38 -3.80
CA ILE A 104 1.35 -13.36 -4.78
C ILE A 104 2.35 -13.38 -5.91
N VAL A 105 2.97 -14.52 -6.15
CA VAL A 105 4.12 -14.65 -7.06
C VAL A 105 3.88 -15.78 -8.04
N GLY A 106 3.96 -15.47 -9.34
CA GLY A 106 4.00 -16.43 -10.44
C GLY A 106 5.44 -16.67 -10.89
N ILE A 107 5.84 -17.93 -10.95
CA ILE A 107 7.15 -18.36 -11.45
C ILE A 107 6.91 -19.46 -12.49
N GLY A 108 7.15 -19.16 -13.77
CA GLY A 108 6.95 -20.15 -14.84
C GLY A 108 5.55 -20.77 -14.89
N GLY A 109 4.52 -20.01 -14.52
CA GLY A 109 3.14 -20.45 -14.48
C GLY A 109 2.66 -20.91 -13.09
N GLU A 110 3.55 -21.30 -12.19
CA GLU A 110 3.19 -21.72 -10.83
C GLU A 110 2.93 -20.52 -9.93
N THR A 111 1.80 -20.55 -9.21
CA THR A 111 1.42 -19.46 -8.30
C THR A 111 1.74 -19.82 -6.85
N HIS A 112 2.44 -18.92 -6.16
CA HIS A 112 2.83 -19.04 -4.77
C HIS A 112 2.32 -17.87 -3.93
N PHE A 113 1.92 -18.17 -2.70
CA PHE A 113 1.49 -17.17 -1.72
C PHE A 113 2.53 -17.08 -0.62
N TYR A 114 3.10 -15.89 -0.44
CA TYR A 114 4.09 -15.66 0.61
C TYR A 114 3.61 -14.63 1.61
N VAL A 115 4.06 -14.77 2.85
CA VAL A 115 3.89 -13.77 3.90
C VAL A 115 5.24 -13.50 4.56
N ARG A 116 5.72 -12.26 4.43
CA ARG A 116 6.93 -11.78 5.09
C ARG A 116 6.58 -10.92 6.29
N MET A 117 7.16 -11.21 7.44
CA MET A 117 6.82 -10.56 8.70
C MET A 117 8.01 -10.50 9.66
N PRO A 118 7.98 -9.64 10.68
CA PRO A 118 8.87 -9.76 11.82
C PRO A 118 8.67 -11.11 12.53
N GLU A 119 9.76 -11.76 12.94
CA GLU A 119 9.75 -13.09 13.59
C GLU A 119 8.80 -13.16 14.79
N GLN A 120 8.72 -12.08 15.57
CA GLN A 120 7.82 -11.97 16.73
C GLN A 120 6.32 -12.14 16.39
N PHE A 121 5.92 -11.91 15.13
CA PHE A 121 4.53 -12.03 14.67
C PHE A 121 4.24 -13.36 13.96
N LYS A 122 5.25 -14.22 13.77
CA LYS A 122 5.14 -15.50 13.07
C LYS A 122 4.03 -16.39 13.63
N LYS A 123 4.04 -16.61 14.95
CA LYS A 123 3.03 -17.43 15.63
C LYS A 123 1.62 -16.86 15.50
N LEU A 124 1.49 -15.53 15.58
CA LEU A 124 0.21 -14.85 15.40
C LEU A 124 -0.33 -15.12 13.99
N VAL A 125 0.45 -14.85 12.96
CA VAL A 125 0.06 -15.07 11.56
C VAL A 125 -0.30 -16.54 11.30
N GLN A 126 0.54 -17.48 11.74
CA GLN A 126 0.27 -18.92 11.59
C GLN A 126 -1.04 -19.33 12.28
N SER A 127 -1.25 -18.90 13.53
CA SER A 127 -2.47 -19.24 14.27
C SER A 127 -3.74 -18.72 13.60
N GLN A 128 -3.72 -17.49 13.07
CA GLN A 128 -4.87 -16.89 12.40
C GLN A 128 -5.15 -17.55 11.05
N ILE A 129 -4.11 -17.93 10.32
CA ILE A 129 -4.27 -18.70 9.08
C ILE A 129 -4.89 -20.07 9.38
N TYR A 130 -4.34 -20.84 10.33
CA TYR A 130 -4.87 -22.17 10.67
C TYR A 130 -6.30 -22.12 11.25
N ALA A 131 -6.66 -21.06 11.96
CA ALA A 131 -8.02 -20.89 12.49
C ALA A 131 -9.08 -20.79 11.39
N HIS A 132 -8.72 -20.19 10.25
CA HIS A 132 -9.63 -19.98 9.12
C HIS A 132 -9.45 -20.99 7.98
N TYR A 133 -8.23 -21.52 7.84
CA TYR A 133 -7.80 -22.50 6.84
C TYR A 133 -7.02 -23.63 7.51
N PRO A 134 -7.69 -24.56 8.22
CA PRO A 134 -7.03 -25.63 8.97
C PRO A 134 -6.18 -26.56 8.09
N ASP A 135 -6.62 -26.78 6.84
CA ASP A 135 -5.97 -27.66 5.87
C ASP A 135 -4.83 -26.97 5.09
N ALA A 136 -4.55 -25.69 5.34
CA ALA A 136 -3.44 -24.98 4.67
C ALA A 136 -2.08 -25.50 5.17
N GLU A 137 -1.10 -25.63 4.27
CA GLU A 137 0.27 -25.95 4.67
C GLU A 137 1.12 -24.67 4.70
N ILE A 138 1.67 -24.36 5.87
CA ILE A 138 2.59 -23.22 6.04
C ILE A 138 4.00 -23.77 6.18
N SER A 139 4.86 -23.49 5.19
CA SER A 139 6.29 -23.84 5.25
C SER A 139 7.13 -22.59 5.42
N GLU A 140 8.13 -22.66 6.29
CA GLU A 140 9.15 -21.61 6.38
C GLU A 140 10.10 -21.71 5.19
N VAL A 141 10.38 -20.56 4.59
CA VAL A 141 11.22 -20.48 3.40
C VAL A 141 12.65 -20.20 3.85
N ALA A 142 13.53 -21.18 3.66
CA ALA A 142 14.94 -21.05 4.04
C ALA A 142 15.69 -20.02 3.16
N ASP A 143 15.34 -19.93 1.88
CA ASP A 143 15.93 -18.97 0.94
C ASP A 143 14.84 -18.15 0.22
N ASP A 144 14.92 -16.83 0.32
CA ASP A 144 13.90 -15.91 -0.20
C ASP A 144 13.75 -16.07 -1.72
N TYR A 145 12.51 -16.22 -2.20
CA TYR A 145 12.23 -16.44 -3.62
C TYR A 145 12.79 -15.32 -4.52
N VAL A 146 13.06 -14.12 -3.99
CA VAL A 146 13.68 -13.04 -4.78
C VAL A 146 15.12 -13.31 -5.16
N ASN A 147 15.75 -14.32 -4.55
CA ASN A 147 17.10 -14.79 -4.92
C ASN A 147 17.07 -15.67 -6.18
N LEU A 148 15.89 -16.15 -6.59
CA LEU A 148 15.69 -16.80 -7.90
C LEU A 148 15.84 -15.79 -9.05
N LEU A 149 15.61 -14.51 -8.77
CA LEU A 149 15.85 -13.45 -9.75
C LEU A 149 17.35 -13.19 -9.90
N PRO A 150 17.82 -12.87 -11.12
CA PRO A 150 19.21 -12.46 -11.33
C PRO A 150 19.64 -11.34 -10.36
N ALA A 151 20.93 -11.37 -9.97
CA ALA A 151 21.50 -10.43 -9.01
C ALA A 151 21.29 -8.97 -9.45
N SER A 152 21.46 -8.69 -10.74
CA SER A 152 21.20 -7.41 -11.38
C SER A 152 20.17 -7.55 -12.50
N LEU A 153 19.17 -6.65 -12.49
CA LEU A 153 18.20 -6.48 -13.56
C LEU A 153 18.03 -4.98 -13.88
N PRO A 154 17.96 -4.60 -15.17
CA PRO A 154 18.10 -5.47 -16.33
C PRO A 154 19.56 -5.90 -16.56
N ASN A 155 19.77 -7.04 -17.21
CA ASN A 155 21.08 -7.51 -17.65
C ASN A 155 21.03 -7.87 -19.14
N ASP A 156 22.01 -8.58 -19.69
CA ASP A 156 22.02 -8.90 -21.12
C ASP A 156 20.88 -9.83 -21.55
N ALA A 157 20.51 -10.80 -20.70
CA ALA A 157 19.51 -11.82 -20.99
C ALA A 157 18.09 -11.45 -20.55
N TYR A 158 17.93 -10.72 -19.44
CA TYR A 158 16.64 -10.45 -18.81
C TYR A 158 16.32 -8.95 -18.76
N ASP A 159 15.03 -8.63 -18.94
CA ASP A 159 14.48 -7.31 -18.67
C ASP A 159 13.53 -7.32 -17.46
N LEU A 160 13.20 -6.12 -16.98
CA LEU A 160 12.34 -5.90 -15.82
C LEU A 160 11.39 -4.73 -16.09
N PHE A 161 10.12 -4.93 -15.77
CA PHE A 161 9.15 -3.85 -15.61
C PHE A 161 8.60 -3.86 -14.19
N GLY A 162 8.45 -2.68 -13.59
CA GLY A 162 7.84 -2.54 -12.28
C GLY A 162 7.18 -1.19 -12.08
N SER A 163 6.20 -1.17 -11.20
CA SER A 163 5.58 0.05 -10.72
C SER A 163 4.94 -0.18 -9.35
N GLU A 164 4.87 0.88 -8.55
CA GLU A 164 3.93 0.94 -7.45
C GLU A 164 2.53 1.27 -7.99
N ILE A 165 1.51 0.80 -7.29
CA ILE A 165 0.10 1.08 -7.56
C ILE A 165 -0.40 1.98 -6.44
N ILE A 166 -1.15 3.02 -6.80
CA ILE A 166 -1.74 4.00 -5.88
C ILE A 166 -3.23 4.17 -6.19
N LEU A 167 -3.95 4.77 -5.24
CA LEU A 167 -5.34 5.18 -5.45
C LEU A 167 -5.43 6.39 -6.40
N SER A 168 -6.52 6.44 -7.16
CA SER A 168 -6.82 7.53 -8.09
C SER A 168 -7.41 8.75 -7.39
N LYS A 169 -8.32 8.51 -6.43
CA LYS A 169 -8.96 9.49 -5.56
C LYS A 169 -8.39 9.38 -4.14
N GLU A 170 -8.78 10.29 -3.25
CA GLU A 170 -8.42 10.28 -1.84
C GLU A 170 -8.80 8.96 -1.15
N ASP A 171 -8.01 8.57 -0.14
CA ASP A 171 -8.07 7.24 0.47
C ASP A 171 -9.32 6.99 1.34
N PHE A 172 -10.07 8.03 1.72
CA PHE A 172 -11.37 7.85 2.38
C PHE A 172 -12.45 7.28 1.45
N TYR A 173 -12.29 7.37 0.12
CA TYR A 173 -13.13 6.62 -0.82
C TYR A 173 -12.68 5.16 -0.90
N PRO A 174 -13.61 4.19 -0.80
CA PRO A 174 -13.28 2.78 -0.93
C PRO A 174 -13.01 2.35 -2.37
N ILE A 175 -12.35 1.22 -2.54
CA ILE A 175 -12.41 0.43 -3.77
C ILE A 175 -13.63 -0.51 -3.73
N ARG A 176 -13.99 -1.11 -4.86
CA ARG A 176 -15.00 -2.18 -4.92
C ARG A 176 -14.52 -3.38 -4.11
N THR A 177 -15.35 -3.90 -3.21
CA THR A 177 -14.98 -4.98 -2.29
C THR A 177 -15.67 -6.31 -2.62
N TYR A 178 -15.17 -7.43 -2.07
CA TYR A 178 -15.66 -8.79 -2.34
C TYR A 178 -17.18 -8.98 -2.21
N PRO A 179 -17.92 -8.33 -1.28
CA PRO A 179 -19.38 -8.51 -1.21
C PRO A 179 -20.12 -8.04 -2.47
N GLU A 180 -19.52 -7.16 -3.27
CA GLU A 180 -20.07 -6.68 -4.55
C GLU A 180 -19.76 -7.62 -5.73
N PHE A 181 -18.95 -8.66 -5.53
CA PHE A 181 -18.67 -9.71 -6.51
C PHE A 181 -19.50 -10.99 -6.28
N GLU A 182 -20.28 -11.02 -5.20
CA GLU A 182 -21.17 -12.13 -4.86
C GLU A 182 -22.54 -11.93 -5.54
N GLU A 183 -22.93 -12.82 -6.45
CA GLU A 183 -24.27 -12.80 -7.03
C GLU A 183 -25.26 -13.45 -6.07
N LYS A 184 -26.25 -12.67 -5.61
CA LYS A 184 -27.36 -13.18 -4.80
C LYS A 184 -28.24 -14.09 -5.66
N SER A 185 -27.97 -15.39 -5.63
CA SER A 185 -28.85 -16.38 -6.25
C SER A 185 -30.09 -16.60 -5.38
N SER A 186 -31.25 -16.80 -6.02
CA SER A 186 -32.57 -16.90 -5.36
C SER A 186 -32.83 -18.22 -4.61
N GLY A 187 -31.81 -19.04 -4.36
CA GLY A 187 -31.94 -20.35 -3.70
C GLY A 187 -31.07 -20.46 -2.45
N PRO A 188 -31.42 -21.34 -1.48
CA PRO A 188 -30.76 -21.41 -0.18
C PRO A 188 -29.28 -21.83 -0.20
N ASP A 189 -28.80 -22.51 -1.25
CA ASP A 189 -27.54 -23.27 -1.13
C ASP A 189 -26.38 -22.88 -2.05
N TYR A 190 -26.53 -21.94 -3.00
CA TYR A 190 -25.43 -21.56 -3.89
C TYR A 190 -25.36 -20.06 -4.17
N VAL A 191 -24.56 -19.33 -3.40
CA VAL A 191 -24.09 -18.00 -3.82
C VAL A 191 -23.03 -18.22 -4.89
N LYS A 192 -23.33 -17.87 -6.15
CA LYS A 192 -22.32 -17.86 -7.20
C LYS A 192 -21.35 -16.70 -6.92
N ARG A 193 -20.14 -17.04 -6.48
CA ARG A 193 -19.10 -16.07 -6.15
C ARG A 193 -18.14 -15.95 -7.33
N ILE A 194 -17.96 -14.73 -7.82
CA ILE A 194 -16.84 -14.43 -8.72
C ILE A 194 -15.67 -14.07 -7.82
N ASP A 195 -14.62 -14.90 -7.82
CA ASP A 195 -13.44 -14.65 -7.00
C ASP A 195 -12.65 -13.43 -7.58
N PRO A 196 -12.40 -12.38 -6.79
CA PRO A 196 -11.61 -11.23 -7.26
C PRO A 196 -10.19 -11.58 -7.70
N LEU A 197 -9.58 -12.66 -7.20
CA LEU A 197 -8.24 -13.09 -7.61
C LEU A 197 -8.21 -13.94 -8.88
N ALA A 198 -9.36 -14.37 -9.42
CA ALA A 198 -9.42 -15.21 -10.61
C ALA A 198 -8.67 -14.58 -11.80
N SER A 199 -8.89 -13.28 -12.06
CA SER A 199 -8.22 -12.54 -13.11
C SER A 199 -6.70 -12.48 -12.93
N LEU A 200 -6.23 -12.40 -11.68
CA LEU A 200 -4.78 -12.42 -11.39
C LEU A 200 -4.21 -13.81 -11.60
N ALA A 201 -4.89 -14.84 -11.11
CA ALA A 201 -4.46 -16.23 -11.25
C ALA A 201 -4.28 -16.62 -12.72
N GLU A 202 -5.16 -16.16 -13.61
CA GLU A 202 -5.04 -16.38 -15.06
C GLU A 202 -3.79 -15.73 -15.67
N VAL A 203 -3.49 -14.49 -15.25
CA VAL A 203 -2.26 -13.80 -15.69
C VAL A 203 -1.02 -14.54 -15.18
N LEU A 204 -1.06 -15.10 -13.97
CA LEU A 204 0.07 -15.86 -13.42
C LEU A 204 0.23 -17.22 -14.08
N SER A 205 -0.86 -17.92 -14.41
CA SER A 205 -0.80 -19.24 -15.06
C SER A 205 -0.40 -19.19 -16.53
N SER A 206 -0.53 -18.03 -17.18
CA SER A 206 -0.07 -17.81 -18.56
C SER A 206 1.42 -17.46 -18.67
N LEU A 207 2.14 -17.37 -17.54
CA LEU A 207 3.58 -17.12 -17.56
C LEU A 207 4.34 -18.33 -18.11
N GLU A 208 5.35 -18.06 -18.93
CA GLU A 208 6.21 -19.07 -19.53
C GLU A 208 7.48 -19.31 -18.70
N ALA A 209 8.23 -20.37 -19.03
CA ALA A 209 9.48 -20.70 -18.36
C ALA A 209 10.49 -19.53 -18.41
N GLY A 210 11.05 -19.17 -17.24
CA GLY A 210 11.95 -18.03 -17.10
C GLY A 210 11.24 -16.69 -16.89
N GLU A 211 9.90 -16.64 -16.96
CA GLU A 211 9.13 -15.47 -16.57
C GLU A 211 8.80 -15.48 -15.07
N PHE A 212 8.80 -14.27 -14.51
CA PHE A 212 8.50 -14.00 -13.13
C PHE A 212 7.52 -12.84 -13.06
N LEU A 213 6.46 -12.99 -12.26
CA LEU A 213 5.55 -11.90 -11.94
C LEU A 213 5.23 -11.94 -10.46
N GLY A 214 5.55 -10.88 -9.73
CA GLY A 214 5.23 -10.79 -8.31
C GLY A 214 4.45 -9.53 -7.98
N VAL A 215 3.38 -9.69 -7.20
CA VAL A 215 2.60 -8.61 -6.59
C VAL A 215 2.88 -8.62 -5.10
N GLN A 216 3.38 -7.50 -4.57
CA GLN A 216 3.61 -7.30 -3.13
C GLN A 216 2.61 -6.28 -2.60
N LEU A 217 1.87 -6.70 -1.58
CA LEU A 217 1.01 -5.88 -0.76
C LEU A 217 1.66 -5.69 0.60
N ILE A 218 2.26 -4.52 0.82
CA ILE A 218 2.88 -4.14 2.07
C ILE A 218 1.83 -3.46 2.93
N ILE A 219 1.56 -4.00 4.12
CA ILE A 219 0.56 -3.48 5.05
C ILE A 219 1.17 -3.13 6.39
N ARG A 220 0.69 -2.04 6.98
CA ARG A 220 1.06 -1.57 8.31
C ARG A 220 -0.19 -1.11 9.05
N PRO A 221 -0.52 -1.64 10.23
CA PRO A 221 -1.72 -1.21 10.93
C PRO A 221 -1.61 0.27 11.29
N THR A 222 -2.73 0.97 11.26
CA THR A 222 -2.81 2.39 11.64
C THR A 222 -3.94 2.63 12.62
N GLY A 223 -3.81 3.67 13.44
CA GLY A 223 -4.88 4.11 14.35
C GLY A 223 -5.87 5.04 13.65
N ASP A 224 -6.77 5.65 14.41
CA ASP A 224 -7.96 6.35 13.87
C ASP A 224 -7.68 7.75 13.26
N GLY A 225 -6.41 8.14 13.13
CA GLY A 225 -6.03 9.45 12.61
C GLY A 225 -6.52 9.70 11.17
N TRP A 226 -6.61 8.65 10.36
CA TRP A 226 -7.12 8.74 8.98
C TRP A 226 -8.65 8.90 8.94
N VAL A 227 -9.38 8.28 9.88
CA VAL A 227 -10.85 8.42 10.01
C VAL A 227 -11.22 9.88 10.26
N LYS A 228 -10.52 10.55 11.17
CA LYS A 228 -10.75 11.98 11.46
C LYS A 228 -10.51 12.88 10.25
N LYS A 229 -9.48 12.56 9.45
CA LYS A 229 -9.20 13.29 8.20
C LYS A 229 -10.29 13.06 7.16
N GLY A 230 -10.69 11.80 6.96
CA GLY A 230 -11.78 11.43 6.05
C GLY A 230 -13.09 12.11 6.42
N GLN A 231 -13.47 12.09 7.70
CA GLN A 231 -14.68 12.76 8.17
C GLN A 231 -14.65 14.27 7.94
N SER A 232 -13.50 14.92 8.19
CA SER A 232 -13.34 16.36 7.93
C SER A 232 -13.52 16.72 6.45
N GLU A 233 -12.96 15.90 5.54
CA GLU A 233 -13.15 16.09 4.10
C GLU A 233 -14.59 15.82 3.67
N MET A 234 -15.26 14.84 4.27
CA MET A 234 -16.68 14.56 4.02
C MET A 234 -17.60 15.67 4.51
N ASP A 235 -17.33 16.24 5.69
CA ASP A 235 -18.10 17.36 6.23
C ASP A 235 -18.01 18.58 5.30
N LYS A 236 -16.82 18.87 4.76
CA LYS A 236 -16.63 19.91 3.73
C LYS A 236 -17.46 19.64 2.47
N LEU A 237 -17.50 18.40 2.00
CA LEU A 237 -18.29 18.00 0.82
C LEU A 237 -19.80 18.13 1.06
N GLN A 238 -20.25 17.97 2.31
CA GLN A 238 -21.65 18.15 2.72
C GLN A 238 -22.00 19.62 3.06
N GLY A 239 -21.05 20.56 2.91
CA GLY A 239 -21.26 21.97 3.27
C GLY A 239 -21.38 22.21 4.79
N LYS A 240 -21.02 21.22 5.61
CA LYS A 240 -20.92 21.39 7.07
C LYS A 240 -19.61 22.10 7.37
N LYS A 241 -19.65 23.20 8.13
CA LYS A 241 -18.44 23.91 8.56
C LYS A 241 -17.53 22.94 9.31
N SER A 242 -16.29 22.75 8.82
CA SER A 242 -15.34 21.84 9.46
C SER A 242 -14.93 22.39 10.83
N LYS A 243 -15.28 21.70 11.92
CA LYS A 243 -14.97 22.10 13.30
C LYS A 243 -13.46 22.15 13.64
N ALA A 244 -12.60 21.61 12.77
CA ALA A 244 -11.19 21.39 13.08
C ALA A 244 -10.27 22.63 12.92
N GLY A 245 -10.70 23.63 12.13
CA GLY A 245 -9.87 24.82 11.83
C GLY A 245 -10.28 26.09 12.57
N GLU A 246 -11.51 26.15 13.10
CA GLU A 246 -12.04 27.37 13.71
C GLU A 246 -11.33 27.73 15.02
N SER A 247 -10.90 26.75 15.83
CA SER A 247 -10.36 27.01 17.17
C SER A 247 -8.99 27.70 17.19
N MET A 248 -8.11 27.47 16.20
CA MET A 248 -6.78 28.09 16.19
C MET A 248 -6.82 29.52 15.64
N LEU A 249 -7.56 29.72 14.55
CA LEU A 249 -7.74 31.05 13.95
C LEU A 249 -8.62 31.95 14.83
N SER A 250 -9.65 31.40 15.50
CA SER A 250 -10.45 32.19 16.44
C SER A 250 -9.60 32.70 17.59
N ASN A 251 -8.75 31.85 18.18
CA ASN A 251 -7.92 32.23 19.32
C ASN A 251 -6.89 33.31 18.95
N LEU A 252 -6.34 33.24 17.74
CA LEU A 252 -5.41 34.25 17.22
C LEU A 252 -6.11 35.58 16.94
N VAL A 253 -7.32 35.55 16.37
CA VAL A 253 -8.13 36.76 16.13
C VAL A 253 -8.57 37.39 17.47
N PHE A 254 -9.00 36.60 18.45
CA PHE A 254 -9.38 37.08 19.77
C PHE A 254 -8.22 37.70 20.56
N GLU A 255 -6.97 37.25 20.36
CA GLU A 255 -5.80 37.91 20.96
C GLU A 255 -5.45 39.23 20.28
N ILE A 256 -5.59 39.32 18.94
CA ILE A 256 -5.36 40.56 18.19
C ILE A 256 -6.42 41.62 18.55
N ASP A 257 -7.68 41.22 18.71
CA ASP A 257 -8.81 42.10 19.01
C ASP A 257 -8.75 42.71 20.42
N LYS A 258 -8.03 42.07 21.36
CA LYS A 258 -7.78 42.62 22.70
C LYS A 258 -6.75 43.75 22.74
N ILE A 259 -5.98 43.93 21.66
CA ILE A 259 -4.85 44.86 21.61
C ILE A 259 -5.20 46.14 20.83
N ILE A 260 -6.32 46.16 20.11
CA ILE A 260 -6.77 47.30 19.29
C ILE A 260 -7.88 48.07 20.02
N PRO A 261 -7.65 49.32 20.48
CA PRO A 261 -8.69 50.13 21.10
C PRO A 261 -9.61 50.71 20.01
N GLY A 262 -10.76 50.05 19.80
CA GLY A 262 -11.77 50.48 18.84
C GLY A 262 -12.52 49.28 18.27
N HIS A 263 -13.60 48.87 18.95
CA HIS A 263 -14.42 47.73 18.56
C HIS A 263 -15.01 47.91 17.16
N VAL A 264 -14.68 47.00 16.24
CA VAL A 264 -15.43 46.77 15.01
C VAL A 264 -16.22 45.49 15.21
N GLU A 265 -17.51 45.63 15.48
CA GLU A 265 -18.45 44.49 15.43
C GLU A 265 -18.49 43.95 14.00
N VAL A 266 -17.83 42.82 13.78
CA VAL A 266 -17.95 42.07 12.53
C VAL A 266 -19.28 41.32 12.58
N GLU A 267 -20.29 41.85 11.89
CA GLU A 267 -21.55 41.14 11.63
C GLU A 267 -21.27 39.80 10.94
N LYS A 268 -21.44 38.70 11.68
CA LYS A 268 -21.51 37.35 11.11
C LYS A 268 -22.84 37.21 10.38
N SER A 269 -22.83 37.43 9.07
CA SER A 269 -23.92 36.97 8.21
C SER A 269 -24.00 35.44 8.27
N GLU A 270 -24.98 34.94 9.04
CA GLU A 270 -25.38 33.54 9.02
C GLU A 270 -26.10 33.24 7.70
N LYS A 271 -25.33 32.95 6.65
CA LYS A 271 -25.87 32.17 5.52
C LYS A 271 -26.14 30.76 6.06
N LYS A 272 -27.42 30.45 6.30
CA LYS A 272 -27.89 29.07 6.47
C LYS A 272 -27.27 28.23 5.35
N PRO A 273 -26.57 27.12 5.65
CA PRO A 273 -26.07 26.26 4.60
C PRO A 273 -27.29 25.70 3.88
N GLU A 274 -27.51 26.15 2.64
CA GLU A 274 -28.37 25.45 1.70
C GLU A 274 -27.89 24.00 1.69
N GLN A 275 -28.76 23.09 2.13
CA GLN A 275 -28.53 21.67 1.95
C GLN A 275 -28.59 21.42 0.45
N THR A 276 -27.44 21.53 -0.22
CA THR A 276 -27.28 21.12 -1.60
C THR A 276 -27.78 19.69 -1.68
N GLN A 277 -28.90 19.46 -2.37
CA GLN A 277 -29.42 18.11 -2.56
C GLN A 277 -28.32 17.31 -3.27
N LEU A 278 -27.68 16.42 -2.52
CA LEU A 278 -26.61 15.58 -3.04
C LEU A 278 -27.23 14.65 -4.08
N THR A 279 -26.62 14.59 -5.27
CA THR A 279 -27.00 13.60 -6.29
C THR A 279 -26.91 12.19 -5.71
N SER A 280 -27.75 11.27 -6.17
CA SER A 280 -27.80 9.88 -5.67
C SER A 280 -26.42 9.21 -5.61
N GLY A 281 -25.60 9.38 -6.65
CA GLY A 281 -24.24 8.84 -6.68
C GLY A 281 -23.27 9.47 -5.66
N LYS A 282 -23.45 10.75 -5.28
CA LYS A 282 -22.66 11.37 -4.20
C LYS A 282 -23.07 10.83 -2.83
N GLN A 283 -24.37 10.60 -2.61
CA GLN A 283 -24.88 10.00 -1.37
C GLN A 283 -24.36 8.56 -1.20
N GLU A 284 -24.35 7.78 -2.27
CA GLU A 284 -23.80 6.42 -2.26
C GLU A 284 -22.30 6.42 -1.94
N ALA A 285 -21.52 7.33 -2.55
CA ALA A 285 -20.10 7.45 -2.29
C ALA A 285 -19.81 7.86 -0.82
N ILE A 286 -20.62 8.75 -0.25
CA ILE A 286 -20.56 9.14 1.17
C ILE A 286 -20.83 7.94 2.08
N LYS A 287 -21.90 7.19 1.82
CA LYS A 287 -22.25 5.99 2.59
C LYS A 287 -21.15 4.92 2.49
N ALA A 288 -20.56 4.75 1.31
CA ALA A 288 -19.46 3.83 1.09
C ALA A 288 -18.20 4.26 1.87
N ALA A 289 -17.89 5.57 1.91
CA ALA A 289 -16.80 6.12 2.71
C ALA A 289 -17.04 5.95 4.22
N GLU A 290 -18.26 6.19 4.73
CA GLU A 290 -18.63 5.92 6.12
C GLU A 290 -18.46 4.44 6.48
N ARG A 291 -18.93 3.54 5.62
CA ARG A 291 -18.71 2.09 5.79
C ARG A 291 -17.22 1.76 5.81
N LYS A 292 -16.41 2.37 4.94
CA LYS A 292 -14.96 2.18 4.93
C LYS A 292 -14.33 2.57 6.27
N MET A 293 -14.66 3.75 6.77
CA MET A 293 -14.16 4.32 8.02
C MET A 293 -14.61 3.58 9.28
N SER A 294 -15.72 2.84 9.22
CA SER A 294 -16.20 2.00 10.32
C SER A 294 -15.35 0.75 10.59
N LYS A 295 -14.40 0.43 9.70
CA LYS A 295 -13.55 -0.76 9.77
C LYS A 295 -12.10 -0.41 10.09
N LEU A 296 -11.37 -1.39 10.63
CA LEU A 296 -9.94 -1.27 10.92
C LEU A 296 -9.15 -0.94 9.65
N GLY A 297 -8.24 0.03 9.76
CA GLY A 297 -7.45 0.55 8.63
C GLY A 297 -5.99 0.14 8.69
N TYR A 298 -5.41 -0.01 7.50
CA TYR A 298 -3.98 -0.22 7.28
C TYR A 298 -3.43 0.81 6.32
N GLU A 299 -2.25 1.30 6.61
CA GLU A 299 -1.41 1.97 5.64
C GLU A 299 -0.78 0.93 4.72
N CYS A 300 -1.00 1.11 3.41
CA CYS A 300 -0.75 0.12 2.39
C CYS A 300 0.16 0.67 1.29
N GLY A 301 0.94 -0.24 0.72
CA GLY A 301 1.67 -0.05 -0.52
C GLY A 301 1.52 -1.28 -1.39
N ILE A 302 1.06 -1.10 -2.62
CA ILE A 302 1.00 -2.17 -3.61
C ILE A 302 2.10 -1.90 -4.63
N ARG A 303 2.83 -2.94 -5.00
CA ARG A 303 3.74 -2.90 -6.14
C ARG A 303 3.72 -4.23 -6.87
N PHE A 304 4.00 -4.18 -8.15
CA PHE A 304 4.23 -5.39 -8.91
C PHE A 304 5.50 -5.27 -9.74
N MET A 305 6.06 -6.43 -10.04
CA MET A 305 7.25 -6.57 -10.87
C MET A 305 7.02 -7.72 -11.83
N TYR A 306 7.34 -7.51 -13.09
CA TYR A 306 7.42 -8.53 -14.12
C TYR A 306 8.85 -8.56 -14.64
N SER A 307 9.43 -9.74 -14.74
CA SER A 307 10.75 -9.97 -15.31
C SER A 307 10.71 -11.20 -16.20
N GLY A 308 11.46 -11.17 -17.30
CA GLY A 308 11.53 -12.27 -18.24
C GLY A 308 12.68 -12.09 -19.22
N PRO A 309 12.99 -13.13 -20.01
CA PRO A 309 14.02 -13.05 -21.05
C PRO A 309 13.69 -11.93 -22.06
N LYS A 310 14.70 -11.19 -22.51
CA LYS A 310 14.50 -10.07 -23.46
C LYS A 310 13.89 -10.51 -24.79
N GLU A 311 14.28 -11.69 -25.27
CA GLU A 311 13.80 -12.27 -26.52
C GLU A 311 12.29 -12.55 -26.45
N ASN A 312 11.80 -12.87 -25.26
CA ASN A 312 10.43 -13.29 -24.99
C ASN A 312 9.76 -12.40 -23.93
N PHE A 313 10.02 -11.08 -23.97
CA PHE A 313 9.50 -10.16 -22.96
C PHE A 313 8.06 -9.73 -23.29
N HIS A 314 7.09 -10.45 -22.74
CA HIS A 314 5.67 -10.23 -22.96
C HIS A 314 5.12 -9.04 -22.18
N ARG A 315 5.09 -7.87 -22.82
CA ARG A 315 4.44 -6.67 -22.26
C ARG A 315 2.93 -6.85 -22.00
N ALA A 316 2.31 -7.86 -22.59
CA ALA A 316 0.91 -8.19 -22.36
C ALA A 316 0.64 -8.52 -20.87
N HIS A 317 1.55 -9.21 -20.16
CA HIS A 317 1.37 -9.48 -18.73
C HIS A 317 1.32 -8.21 -17.88
N ILE A 318 2.07 -7.17 -18.26
CA ILE A 318 2.01 -5.85 -17.61
C ILE A 318 0.59 -5.27 -17.74
N SER A 319 0.04 -5.27 -18.95
CA SER A 319 -1.34 -4.83 -19.18
C SER A 319 -2.36 -5.73 -18.49
N GLY A 320 -2.10 -7.03 -18.40
CA GLY A 320 -2.90 -8.00 -17.65
C GLY A 320 -3.02 -7.61 -16.18
N VAL A 321 -1.90 -7.35 -15.49
CA VAL A 321 -1.89 -6.89 -14.09
C VAL A 321 -2.62 -5.55 -13.95
N VAL A 322 -2.39 -4.60 -14.85
CA VAL A 322 -3.13 -3.33 -14.82
C VAL A 322 -4.64 -3.56 -14.96
N GLY A 323 -5.04 -4.50 -15.83
CA GLY A 323 -6.43 -4.93 -16.02
C GLY A 323 -7.03 -5.54 -14.76
N VAL A 324 -6.31 -6.41 -14.06
CA VAL A 324 -6.72 -6.98 -12.76
C VAL A 324 -7.08 -5.86 -11.79
N PHE A 325 -6.22 -4.85 -11.64
CA PHE A 325 -6.49 -3.76 -10.71
C PHE A 325 -7.62 -2.81 -11.15
N LYS A 326 -8.03 -2.85 -12.43
CA LYS A 326 -9.19 -2.08 -12.91
C LYS A 326 -10.53 -2.65 -12.47
N GLN A 327 -10.63 -3.95 -12.18
CA GLN A 327 -11.89 -4.56 -11.75
C GLN A 327 -12.40 -4.03 -10.40
N TYR A 328 -11.50 -3.46 -9.60
CA TYR A 328 -11.82 -2.85 -8.29
C TYR A 328 -12.36 -1.41 -8.40
N ALA A 329 -12.50 -0.87 -9.61
CA ALA A 329 -12.97 0.48 -9.84
C ALA A 329 -14.50 0.54 -9.99
N LEU A 330 -15.14 1.53 -9.36
CA LEU A 330 -16.45 2.04 -9.78
C LEU A 330 -16.33 3.55 -10.04
N GLN A 331 -17.21 4.10 -10.87
CA GLN A 331 -17.20 5.52 -11.21
C GLN A 331 -17.45 6.42 -9.99
N THR A 332 -18.32 5.97 -9.08
CA THR A 332 -18.70 6.67 -7.85
C THR A 332 -17.58 6.63 -6.81
N ILE A 333 -16.89 5.50 -6.65
CA ILE A 333 -15.86 5.29 -5.61
C ILE A 333 -14.42 5.38 -6.17
N ASN A 334 -13.43 4.84 -5.46
CA ASN A 334 -12.02 4.88 -5.84
C ASN A 334 -11.65 3.84 -6.90
N SER A 335 -10.43 3.94 -7.41
CA SER A 335 -9.83 3.00 -8.35
C SER A 335 -8.31 2.99 -8.20
N PHE A 336 -7.67 1.94 -8.69
CA PHE A 336 -6.21 1.86 -8.74
C PHE A 336 -5.63 2.44 -10.03
N LYS A 337 -4.42 3.02 -9.92
CA LYS A 337 -3.60 3.48 -11.05
C LYS A 337 -2.12 3.26 -10.77
N LEU A 338 -1.32 3.22 -11.84
CA LEU A 338 0.14 3.17 -11.71
C LEU A 338 0.69 4.48 -11.16
N ASN A 339 1.66 4.37 -10.26
CA ASN A 339 2.39 5.50 -9.72
C ASN A 339 3.49 5.93 -10.71
N GLY A 340 3.16 6.92 -11.56
CA GLY A 340 4.01 7.43 -12.65
C GLY A 340 5.50 7.63 -12.31
N PRO A 341 5.85 8.27 -11.17
CA PRO A 341 7.23 8.39 -10.70
C PRO A 341 7.99 7.06 -10.56
N THR A 342 7.30 5.99 -10.16
CA THR A 342 7.91 4.67 -9.88
C THR A 342 7.92 3.72 -11.07
N ILE A 343 7.20 4.05 -12.15
CA ILE A 343 7.23 3.26 -13.39
C ILE A 343 8.68 3.20 -13.88
N THR A 344 9.18 1.98 -14.09
CA THR A 344 10.54 1.67 -14.57
C THR A 344 10.70 1.94 -16.07
N ALA A 345 10.11 3.02 -16.57
CA ALA A 345 10.27 3.53 -17.91
C ALA A 345 11.07 4.84 -17.90
N GLY A 346 12.00 4.97 -18.84
CA GLY A 346 12.75 6.20 -19.05
C GLY A 346 11.92 7.27 -19.75
N LYS A 347 12.21 8.54 -19.45
CA LYS A 347 11.69 9.71 -20.18
C LYS A 347 12.84 10.49 -20.80
N TRP A 348 12.57 11.23 -21.87
CA TRP A 348 13.53 12.13 -22.48
C TRP A 348 13.80 13.35 -21.57
N PRO A 349 15.03 13.92 -21.54
CA PRO A 349 16.28 13.40 -22.11
C PRO A 349 16.89 12.29 -21.23
N PHE A 350 17.82 11.50 -21.79
CA PHE A 350 18.50 10.35 -21.14
C PHE A 350 17.62 9.14 -20.82
N LYS A 351 16.71 8.79 -21.75
CA LYS A 351 15.75 7.69 -21.58
C LYS A 351 16.41 6.39 -21.10
N LYS A 352 17.43 5.89 -21.81
CA LYS A 352 18.10 4.60 -21.49
C LYS A 352 18.72 4.60 -20.09
N GLN A 353 19.50 5.62 -19.75
CA GLN A 353 20.16 5.71 -18.43
C GLN A 353 19.14 5.82 -17.29
N LYS A 354 18.12 6.66 -17.46
CA LYS A 354 17.06 6.82 -16.45
C LYS A 354 16.27 5.53 -16.26
N GLU A 355 15.99 4.82 -17.35
CA GLU A 355 15.30 3.53 -17.31
C GLU A 355 16.11 2.49 -16.53
N TYR A 356 17.40 2.34 -16.85
CA TYR A 356 18.31 1.43 -16.14
C TYR A 356 18.37 1.73 -14.64
N ASN A 357 18.61 2.99 -14.26
CA ASN A 357 18.69 3.40 -12.86
C ASN A 357 17.37 3.14 -12.11
N LYS A 358 16.23 3.39 -12.77
CA LYS A 358 14.91 3.13 -12.19
C LYS A 358 14.65 1.64 -11.98
N LYS A 359 15.02 0.78 -12.93
CA LYS A 359 14.87 -0.67 -12.82
C LYS A 359 15.68 -1.23 -11.65
N ILE A 360 16.94 -0.82 -11.50
CA ILE A 360 17.78 -1.20 -10.34
C ILE A 360 17.19 -0.71 -9.03
N PHE A 361 16.79 0.56 -8.97
CA PHE A 361 16.19 1.14 -7.77
C PHE A 361 14.91 0.40 -7.38
N PHE A 362 14.07 0.07 -8.37
CA PHE A 362 12.83 -0.67 -8.15
C PHE A 362 13.09 -2.11 -7.69
N LEU A 363 14.03 -2.83 -8.33
CA LEU A 363 14.44 -4.17 -7.91
C LEU A 363 14.89 -4.18 -6.46
N ASN A 364 15.73 -3.22 -6.05
CA ASN A 364 16.19 -3.11 -4.67
C ASN A 364 15.03 -2.86 -3.71
N LYS A 365 14.06 -2.02 -4.07
CA LYS A 365 12.84 -1.81 -3.26
C LYS A 365 12.00 -3.08 -3.14
N TYR A 366 11.84 -3.81 -4.23
CA TYR A 366 11.10 -5.08 -4.29
C TYR A 366 11.76 -6.14 -3.41
N LYS A 367 13.07 -6.38 -3.57
CA LYS A 367 13.85 -7.34 -2.76
C LYS A 367 13.78 -7.01 -1.26
N ASN A 368 13.92 -5.73 -0.90
CA ASN A 368 13.89 -5.31 0.51
C ASN A 368 12.50 -5.16 1.12
N ARG A 369 11.42 -5.33 0.32
CA ARG A 369 10.02 -5.02 0.71
C ARG A 369 9.93 -3.66 1.39
N SER A 370 10.63 -2.67 0.84
CA SER A 370 10.71 -1.34 1.44
C SER A 370 9.33 -0.69 1.44
N LEU A 371 8.98 0.07 2.47
CA LEU A 371 7.72 0.82 2.47
C LEU A 371 7.58 1.70 1.21
N PRO A 372 6.35 1.85 0.68
CA PRO A 372 6.11 2.74 -0.46
C PRO A 372 6.42 4.19 -0.09
N ALA A 373 6.84 4.99 -1.08
CA ALA A 373 7.02 6.43 -0.85
C ALA A 373 5.67 7.15 -0.71
N LYS A 374 4.65 6.68 -1.44
CA LYS A 374 3.28 7.15 -1.37
C LYS A 374 2.38 6.01 -0.90
N ALA A 375 2.16 5.93 0.40
CA ALA A 375 1.20 5.00 0.98
C ALA A 375 -0.23 5.56 0.91
N PHE A 376 -1.21 4.68 1.06
CA PHE A 376 -2.64 5.01 1.14
C PHE A 376 -3.33 4.08 2.12
N ILE A 377 -4.53 4.44 2.58
CA ILE A 377 -5.29 3.59 3.51
C ILE A 377 -6.24 2.65 2.77
N LEU A 378 -6.17 1.37 3.15
CA LEU A 378 -7.22 0.37 2.88
C LEU A 378 -7.72 -0.19 4.21
N ASN A 379 -9.01 -0.50 4.28
CA ASN A 379 -9.56 -1.24 5.41
C ASN A 379 -9.42 -2.76 5.23
N ILE A 380 -9.75 -3.51 6.27
CA ILE A 380 -9.68 -4.98 6.27
C ILE A 380 -10.55 -5.66 5.20
N GLU A 381 -11.68 -5.07 4.79
CA GLU A 381 -12.55 -5.62 3.73
C GLU A 381 -11.91 -5.44 2.35
N GLU A 382 -11.32 -4.26 2.10
CA GLU A 382 -10.58 -3.94 0.87
C GLU A 382 -9.32 -4.81 0.77
N LEU A 383 -8.58 -5.00 1.87
CA LEU A 383 -7.41 -5.89 1.92
C LEU A 383 -7.77 -7.34 1.61
N ALA A 384 -8.84 -7.85 2.24
CA ALA A 384 -9.34 -9.19 1.98
C ALA A 384 -9.82 -9.38 0.54
N THR A 385 -10.21 -8.30 -0.15
CA THR A 385 -10.61 -8.36 -1.56
C THR A 385 -9.40 -8.48 -2.50
N ILE A 386 -8.26 -7.89 -2.15
CA ILE A 386 -7.05 -7.88 -3.00
C ILE A 386 -6.05 -8.98 -2.65
N TYR A 387 -6.16 -9.56 -1.46
CA TYR A 387 -5.34 -10.68 -1.00
C TYR A 387 -6.19 -11.58 -0.11
N HIS A 388 -6.46 -12.78 -0.62
CA HIS A 388 -7.11 -13.89 0.07
C HIS A 388 -6.66 -15.20 -0.56
N LEU A 389 -7.03 -16.32 0.07
CA LEU A 389 -6.81 -17.63 -0.54
C LEU A 389 -7.97 -17.93 -1.48
N PRO A 390 -7.71 -18.18 -2.78
CA PRO A 390 -8.77 -18.29 -3.78
C PRO A 390 -9.67 -19.51 -3.55
N ASP A 391 -10.93 -19.39 -3.92
CA ASP A 391 -11.95 -20.45 -3.78
C ASP A 391 -11.76 -21.58 -4.82
N ILE A 392 -12.39 -22.74 -4.59
CA ILE A 392 -12.33 -23.95 -5.44
C ILE A 392 -12.66 -23.65 -6.91
N GLY A 393 -13.53 -22.66 -7.14
CA GLY A 393 -13.98 -22.23 -8.47
C GLY A 393 -12.87 -21.63 -9.34
N VAL A 394 -11.76 -21.17 -8.74
CA VAL A 394 -10.56 -20.77 -9.48
C VAL A 394 -9.79 -22.03 -9.85
N LYS A 395 -10.21 -22.67 -10.95
CA LYS A 395 -9.49 -23.79 -11.59
C LYS A 395 -8.28 -23.25 -12.34
N SER A 396 -7.35 -22.60 -11.65
CA SER A 396 -6.02 -22.37 -12.22
C SER A 396 -5.25 -23.69 -12.13
N PRO A 397 -4.84 -24.29 -13.26
CA PRO A 397 -4.23 -25.62 -13.29
C PRO A 397 -2.85 -25.70 -12.61
N LEU A 398 -2.25 -24.56 -12.24
CA LEU A 398 -0.88 -24.47 -11.70
C LEU A 398 -0.81 -23.84 -10.30
N LEU A 399 -1.87 -24.00 -9.50
CA LEU A 399 -1.81 -23.75 -8.07
C LEU A 399 -1.31 -25.03 -7.38
N PRO A 400 -0.12 -25.06 -6.75
CA PRO A 400 0.33 -26.20 -5.96
C PRO A 400 -0.61 -26.37 -4.76
N ARG A 401 -1.45 -27.41 -4.81
CA ARG A 401 -2.41 -27.75 -3.76
C ARG A 401 -1.81 -28.78 -2.81
N VAL A 402 -2.27 -28.80 -1.57
CA VAL A 402 -1.92 -29.86 -0.62
C VAL A 402 -2.51 -31.19 -1.12
N GLU A 403 -1.68 -32.18 -1.42
CA GLU A 403 -2.11 -33.44 -2.08
C GLU A 403 -2.91 -34.38 -1.16
N ALA A 404 -2.65 -34.34 0.15
CA ALA A 404 -3.38 -35.14 1.15
C ALA A 404 -3.43 -34.40 2.49
N LYS A 405 -4.57 -34.50 3.20
CA LYS A 405 -4.66 -34.04 4.59
C LYS A 405 -3.65 -34.84 5.41
N LYS A 406 -2.77 -34.16 6.17
CA LYS A 406 -1.95 -34.84 7.18
C LYS A 406 -2.92 -35.40 8.21
N GLY A 407 -3.21 -36.70 8.12
CA GLY A 407 -4.04 -37.39 9.11
C GLY A 407 -3.39 -37.24 10.47
N GLU A 408 -4.15 -36.79 11.46
CA GLU A 408 -3.72 -36.91 12.84
C GLU A 408 -3.51 -38.41 13.13
N PRO A 409 -2.40 -38.81 13.78
CA PRO A 409 -2.22 -40.19 14.17
C PRO A 409 -3.42 -40.61 15.02
N PRO A 410 -4.02 -41.80 14.77
CA PRO A 410 -5.19 -42.24 15.51
C PRO A 410 -4.89 -42.23 17.01
N VAL A 411 -5.84 -41.69 17.78
CA VAL A 411 -5.74 -41.59 19.24
C VAL A 411 -5.71 -43.02 19.80
N GLY A 412 -4.53 -43.51 20.17
CA GLY A 412 -4.34 -44.89 20.66
C GLY A 412 -3.15 -45.67 20.09
N LEU A 413 -2.23 -45.04 19.35
CA LEU A 413 -0.98 -45.71 18.99
C LEU A 413 -0.19 -46.07 20.27
N PRO A 414 0.19 -47.35 20.46
CA PRO A 414 1.08 -47.72 21.53
C PRO A 414 2.40 -46.99 21.34
N ILE A 415 2.80 -46.22 22.35
CA ILE A 415 4.15 -45.70 22.45
C ILE A 415 5.01 -46.92 22.80
N GLY A 416 5.57 -47.56 21.77
CA GLY A 416 6.52 -48.66 21.91
C GLY A 416 7.90 -48.16 22.26
#